data_AF-A0A8T3L017-F1
#
_entry.id   AF-A0A8T3L017-F1
#
_cell.length_a   1.000
_cell.length_b   1.000
_cell.length_c   1.000
_cell.angle_alpha   90.00
_cell.angle_beta   90.00
_cell.angle_gamma   90.00
#
_symmetry.space_group_name_H-M   'P 1'
#
loop_
_entity.id
_entity.type
_entity.pdbx_description
1 polymer ?
#
loop_
_entity_poly.entity_id
_entity_poly.type
_entity_poly.pdbx_seq_one_letter_code
_entity_poly.pdbx_strand_id
1 'polypeptide(L)'
;MSRNRGVFRWALLLAALLNPWAAQAEQRLELDGTAVIGSRESPQVLYLVPWRKSGPGDPLGMPPLKTGDDLLVPLERAVFRRQLDYFSDANDQP
;
A
#
# COMPACT_ATOMS: atom_id res chain seq x y z
N MET A 1 54.95 -8.18 55.49
CA MET A 1 53.81 -7.26 55.28
C MET A 1 52.78 -7.93 54.35
N SER A 2 51.95 -8.87 54.83
CA SER A 2 50.99 -9.60 53.97
C SER A 2 49.70 -10.06 54.67
N ARG A 3 49.31 -9.43 55.78
CA ARG A 3 48.16 -9.83 56.60
C ARG A 3 46.79 -9.40 56.04
N ASN A 4 46.74 -8.59 54.98
CA ASN A 4 45.49 -7.89 54.57
C ASN A 4 44.83 -8.45 53.30
N ARG A 5 45.38 -9.51 52.69
CA ARG A 5 44.88 -10.08 51.42
C ARG A 5 43.49 -10.72 51.56
N GLY A 6 43.20 -11.34 52.71
CA GLY A 6 41.89 -11.96 52.98
C GLY A 6 40.80 -10.92 53.18
N VAL A 7 41.08 -9.86 53.96
CA VAL A 7 40.14 -8.77 54.24
C VAL A 7 39.75 -8.04 52.95
N PHE A 8 40.71 -7.82 52.04
CA PHE A 8 40.42 -7.22 50.74
C PHE A 8 39.48 -8.07 49.87
N ARG A 9 39.62 -9.40 49.90
CA ARG A 9 38.74 -10.32 49.14
C ARG A 9 37.31 -10.31 49.72
N TRP A 10 37.19 -10.27 51.04
CA TRP A 10 35.88 -10.16 51.71
C TRP A 10 35.24 -8.80 51.51
N ALA A 11 36.02 -7.72 51.54
CA ALA A 11 35.54 -6.37 51.25
C ALA A 11 35.04 -6.24 49.81
N LEU A 12 35.72 -6.87 48.84
CA LEU A 12 35.27 -6.92 47.45
C LEU A 12 33.98 -7.74 47.27
N LEU A 13 33.85 -8.87 47.97
CA LEU A 13 32.61 -9.66 47.95
C LEU A 13 31.43 -8.91 48.58
N LEU A 14 31.66 -8.21 49.69
CA LEU A 14 30.66 -7.34 50.32
C LEU A 14 30.24 -6.19 49.40
N ALA A 15 31.21 -5.52 48.76
CA ALA A 15 30.93 -4.45 47.82
C ALA A 15 30.15 -4.92 46.58
N ALA A 16 30.41 -6.14 46.10
CA ALA A 16 29.64 -6.74 45.00
C ALA A 16 28.20 -7.10 45.42
N LEU A 17 28.00 -7.55 46.65
CA LEU A 17 26.66 -7.89 47.17
C LEU A 17 25.79 -6.65 47.42
N LEU A 18 26.41 -5.53 47.77
CA LEU A 18 25.74 -4.24 48.00
C LEU A 18 25.47 -3.47 46.70
N ASN A 19 25.74 -4.03 45.53
CA ASN A 19 25.68 -3.30 44.27
C ASN A 19 24.21 -3.18 43.78
N PRO A 20 23.59 -1.99 43.84
CA PRO A 20 22.19 -1.80 43.44
C PRO A 20 22.01 -1.81 41.91
N TRP A 21 23.10 -2.03 41.15
CA TRP A 21 23.07 -2.06 39.68
C TRP A 21 22.14 -3.14 39.12
N ALA A 22 21.95 -4.25 39.82
CA ALA A 22 21.04 -5.31 39.38
C ALA A 22 19.56 -4.98 39.61
N ALA A 23 19.24 -3.94 40.40
CA ALA A 23 17.88 -3.52 40.69
C ALA A 23 17.39 -2.47 39.67
N GLN A 24 17.65 -2.68 38.38
CA GLN A 24 17.04 -1.87 37.33
C GLN A 24 15.54 -2.23 37.32
N ALA A 25 14.72 -1.33 37.86
CA ALA A 25 13.28 -1.44 37.88
C ALA A 25 12.75 -1.69 36.45
N GLU A 26 11.72 -2.52 36.35
CA GLU A 26 11.02 -2.83 35.11
C GLU A 26 10.60 -1.52 34.43
N GLN A 27 11.23 -1.22 33.29
CA GLN A 27 10.93 -0.03 32.51
C GLN A 27 9.57 -0.25 31.82
N ARG A 28 8.50 0.11 32.52
CA ARG A 28 7.14 0.06 32.00
C ARG A 28 6.98 1.14 30.93
N LEU A 29 7.03 0.73 29.68
CA LEU A 29 6.77 1.59 28.55
C LEU A 29 5.24 1.74 28.43
N GLU A 30 4.67 2.82 28.97
CA GLU A 30 3.31 3.22 28.64
C GLU A 30 3.35 3.88 27.25
N LEU A 31 3.02 3.09 26.22
CA LEU A 31 2.70 3.67 24.93
C LEU A 31 1.29 4.26 25.04
N ASP A 32 1.17 5.57 24.89
CA ASP A 32 -0.10 6.16 24.51
C ASP A 32 -0.56 5.45 23.24
N GLY A 33 -1.70 4.75 23.33
CA GLY A 33 -2.25 4.03 22.20
C GLY A 33 -2.33 4.96 20.99
N THR A 34 -1.97 4.45 19.81
CA THR A 34 -2.20 5.17 18.56
C THR A 34 -3.71 5.38 18.42
N ALA A 35 -4.18 6.58 18.75
CA ALA A 35 -5.54 6.99 18.49
C ALA A 35 -5.69 7.07 16.97
N VAL A 36 -6.17 5.99 16.37
CA VAL A 36 -6.63 5.99 14.97
C VAL A 36 -7.87 6.88 14.93
N ILE A 37 -7.65 8.19 14.81
CA ILE A 37 -8.70 9.15 14.50
C ILE A 37 -9.10 8.86 13.06
N GLY A 38 -10.10 7.99 12.92
CA GLY A 38 -10.47 7.36 11.66
C GLY A 38 -10.60 8.33 10.48
N SER A 39 -10.19 7.84 9.32
CA SER A 39 -10.60 8.29 7.99
C SER A 39 -10.01 9.61 7.44
N ARG A 40 -9.07 10.29 8.10
CA ARG A 40 -8.45 11.51 7.52
C ARG A 40 -7.22 11.30 6.63
N GLU A 41 -6.76 10.06 6.52
CA GLU A 41 -5.58 9.69 5.73
C GLU A 41 -5.91 8.76 4.57
N SER A 42 -7.19 8.58 4.24
CA SER A 42 -7.57 7.98 2.97
C SER A 42 -7.14 8.94 1.85
N PRO A 43 -6.27 8.53 0.90
CA PRO A 43 -5.92 9.39 -0.21
C PRO A 43 -7.19 9.78 -0.97
N GLN A 44 -7.49 11.08 -1.01
CA GLN A 44 -8.72 11.62 -1.62
C GLN A 44 -8.76 11.39 -3.15
N VAL A 45 -7.65 11.00 -3.77
CA VAL A 45 -7.53 10.80 -5.22
C VAL A 45 -6.76 9.51 -5.50
N LEU A 46 -7.42 8.55 -6.16
CA LEU A 46 -6.81 7.33 -6.68
C LEU A 46 -6.07 7.65 -7.99
N TYR A 47 -4.74 7.55 -7.99
CA TYR A 47 -3.95 7.69 -9.22
C TYR A 47 -3.70 6.31 -9.84
N LEU A 48 -4.39 6.02 -10.95
CA LEU A 48 -4.25 4.77 -11.69
C LEU A 48 -3.05 4.86 -12.64
N VAL A 49 -1.98 4.15 -12.31
CA VAL A 49 -0.83 4.01 -13.23
C VAL A 49 -1.16 2.92 -14.25
N PRO A 50 -1.02 3.18 -15.56
CA PRO A 50 -1.23 2.16 -16.57
C PRO A 50 -0.16 1.07 -16.44
N TRP A 51 -0.62 -0.13 -16.09
CA TRP A 51 0.21 -1.31 -15.88
C TRP A 51 0.80 -1.88 -17.18
N ARG A 52 0.44 -1.32 -18.34
CA ARG A 52 0.92 -1.71 -19.66
C ARG A 52 1.12 -0.46 -20.52
N LYS A 53 2.22 -0.41 -21.29
CA LYS A 53 2.44 0.67 -22.27
C LYS A 53 1.29 0.66 -23.28
N SER A 54 0.65 1.82 -23.50
CA SER A 54 -0.26 2.01 -24.63
C SER A 54 0.55 1.82 -25.91
N GLY A 55 0.24 0.75 -26.66
CA GLY A 55 0.85 0.53 -27.97
C GLY A 55 0.49 1.68 -28.93
N PRO A 56 1.28 1.91 -29.99
CA PRO A 56 0.87 2.83 -31.05
C PRO A 56 -0.45 2.31 -31.64
N GLY A 57 -1.54 3.00 -31.32
CA GLY A 57 -2.90 2.53 -31.60
C GLY A 57 -3.67 2.05 -30.36
N ASP A 58 -3.56 2.74 -29.23
CA ASP A 58 -4.74 2.91 -28.37
C ASP A 58 -5.53 4.08 -28.97
N PRO A 59 -6.46 3.83 -29.91
CA PRO A 59 -7.27 4.90 -30.40
C PRO A 59 -8.26 5.18 -29.26
N LEU A 60 -7.94 6.18 -28.43
CA LEU A 60 -8.81 6.68 -27.38
C LEU A 60 -10.24 6.83 -27.94
N GLY A 61 -11.10 5.86 -27.67
CA GLY A 61 -12.50 5.83 -28.11
C GLY A 61 -12.84 5.11 -29.43
N MET A 62 -11.90 4.49 -30.13
CA MET A 62 -12.23 3.78 -31.38
C MET A 62 -12.52 2.30 -31.07
N PRO A 63 -13.69 1.77 -31.50
CA PRO A 63 -14.03 0.38 -31.25
C PRO A 63 -12.98 -0.53 -31.86
N PRO A 64 -12.57 -1.62 -31.17
CA PRO A 64 -11.59 -2.55 -31.71
C PRO A 64 -12.06 -3.05 -33.08
N LEU A 65 -11.16 -3.01 -34.06
CA LEU A 65 -11.41 -3.57 -35.39
C LEU A 65 -11.87 -5.02 -35.20
N LYS A 66 -13.07 -5.33 -35.69
CA LYS A 66 -13.67 -6.66 -35.60
C LYS A 66 -12.77 -7.65 -36.34
N THR A 67 -12.26 -8.66 -35.63
CA THR A 67 -11.55 -9.79 -36.26
C THR A 67 -12.53 -10.59 -37.13
N GLY A 68 -12.05 -11.31 -38.15
CA GLY A 68 -12.92 -12.05 -39.08
C GLY A 68 -13.94 -12.97 -38.40
N ASP A 69 -13.58 -13.58 -37.27
CA ASP A 69 -14.49 -14.43 -36.48
C ASP A 69 -15.63 -13.63 -35.81
N ASP A 70 -15.41 -12.36 -35.46
CA ASP A 70 -16.45 -11.48 -34.91
C ASP A 70 -17.52 -11.09 -35.95
N LEU A 71 -17.21 -11.20 -37.25
CA LEU A 71 -18.15 -10.93 -38.33
C LEU A 71 -19.19 -12.05 -38.50
N LEU A 72 -18.94 -13.22 -37.92
CA LEU A 72 -19.82 -14.39 -37.98
C LEU A 72 -20.84 -14.42 -36.84
N VAL A 73 -20.78 -13.47 -35.90
CA VAL A 73 -21.73 -13.38 -34.79
C VAL A 73 -23.12 -12.96 -35.33
N PRO A 74 -24.21 -13.57 -34.83
CA PRO A 74 -25.56 -13.18 -35.20
C PRO A 74 -25.78 -11.67 -35.02
N LEU A 75 -26.26 -11.00 -36.08
CA LEU A 75 -26.47 -9.55 -36.07
C LEU A 75 -27.80 -9.18 -35.38
N GLU A 76 -27.72 -8.43 -34.28
CA GLU A 76 -28.88 -7.84 -33.63
C GLU A 76 -29.37 -6.58 -34.38
N ARG A 77 -30.43 -6.73 -35.18
CA ARG A 77 -30.95 -5.67 -36.05
C ARG A 77 -31.33 -4.38 -35.32
N ALA A 78 -31.85 -4.46 -34.09
CA ALA A 78 -32.25 -3.29 -33.32
C ALA A 78 -31.04 -2.47 -32.86
N VAL A 79 -29.98 -3.14 -32.41
CA VAL A 79 -28.73 -2.51 -31.99
C VAL A 79 -28.02 -1.88 -33.18
N PHE A 80 -27.94 -2.60 -34.31
CA PHE A 80 -27.28 -2.10 -35.51
C PHE A 80 -27.96 -0.84 -36.08
N ARG A 81 -29.30 -0.78 -36.05
CA ARG A 81 -30.04 0.42 -36.46
C ARG A 81 -29.71 1.62 -35.58
N ARG A 82 -29.72 1.45 -34.25
CA ARG A 82 -29.34 2.51 -33.31
C ARG A 82 -27.90 3.01 -33.54
N GLN A 83 -26.99 2.12 -33.91
CA GLN A 83 -25.62 2.51 -34.25
C GLN A 83 -25.58 3.38 -35.51
N LEU A 84 -26.34 3.01 -36.55
CA LEU A 84 -26.45 3.82 -37.76
C LEU A 84 -26.99 5.22 -37.45
N ASP A 85 -28.05 5.31 -36.65
CA ASP A 85 -28.65 6.60 -36.24
C ASP A 85 -27.63 7.47 -35.48
N TYR A 86 -26.86 6.87 -34.55
CA TYR A 86 -25.80 7.57 -33.84
C TYR A 86 -24.70 8.11 -34.76
N PHE A 87 -24.28 7.31 -35.75
CA PHE A 87 -23.24 7.72 -36.68
C PHE A 87 -23.74 8.76 -37.70
N SER A 88 -25.01 8.73 -38.10
CA SER A 88 -25.59 9.81 -38.91
C SER A 88 -25.62 11.11 -38.12
N ASP A 89 -26.12 11.08 -36.88
CA ASP A 89 -26.20 12.27 -36.03
C ASP A 89 -24.81 12.88 -35.76
N ALA A 90 -23.81 12.02 -35.52
CA ALA A 90 -22.43 12.45 -35.29
C ALA A 90 -21.74 13.02 -36.54
N ASN A 91 -22.12 12.57 -37.74
CA ASN A 91 -21.58 13.08 -39.01
C ASN A 91 -22.33 14.32 -39.52
N ASP A 92 -23.55 14.58 -39.06
CA ASP A 92 -24.36 15.75 -39.41
C ASP A 92 -24.04 16.98 -38.54
N GLN A 93 -23.07 16.87 -37.63
CA GLN A 93 -22.58 17.96 -36.79
C GLN A 93 -21.58 18.85 -37.59
N PRO A 94 -21.73 20.20 -37.60
CA PRO A 94 -20.93 21.09 -38.45
C PRO A 94 -19.46 21.19 -38.07
#